data_AF-A0A9E5WTE0-F1
#
_entry.id   AF-A0A9E5WTE0-F1
#
_cell.length_a   1.000
_cell.length_b   1.000
_cell.length_c   1.000
_cell.angle_alpha   90.00
_cell.angle_beta   90.00
_cell.angle_gamma   90.00
#
_symmetry.space_group_name_H-M   'P 1'
#
loop_
_entity.id
_entity.type
_entity.pdbx_description
1 polymer ?
#
loop_
_entity_poly.entity_id
_entity_poly.type
_entity_poly.pdbx_seq_one_letter_code
_entity_poly.pdbx_strand_id
1 'polypeptide(L)'
;MLAVAVTVVLLSCLLRVRSDERVEFRFFPGHPLPEVCGMRRFFGAQCPGCGLTRSFIYLAEGNWRASLAEHRLGWLFALAVLLQFPYRLAALRWTDRELLGRCLPDLFGYGLLALLFADWVLRTIGPAIMRTVN
;
A
#
# COMPACT_ATOMS: atom_id res chain seq x y z
N MET A 1 4.77 0.70 15.38
CA MET A 1 5.00 -0.06 14.13
C MET A 1 4.17 -1.34 14.06
N LEU A 2 4.26 -2.28 15.01
CA LEU A 2 3.42 -3.50 14.96
C LEU A 2 1.91 -3.20 14.98
N ALA A 3 1.47 -2.28 15.86
CA ALA A 3 0.08 -1.83 15.89
C ALA A 3 -0.38 -1.24 14.55
N VAL A 4 0.48 -0.49 13.85
CA VAL A 4 0.17 0.09 12.53
C VAL A 4 0.02 -1.03 11.48
N ALA A 5 0.93 -1.99 11.45
CA ALA A 5 0.86 -3.13 10.54
C ALA A 5 -0.41 -3.96 10.76
N VAL A 6 -0.76 -4.25 12.03
CA VAL A 6 -2.01 -4.94 12.39
C VAL A 6 -3.21 -4.14 11.93
N THR A 7 -3.28 -2.83 12.21
CA THR A 7 -4.38 -1.97 11.77
C THR A 7 -4.51 -1.97 10.25
N VAL A 8 -3.41 -1.85 9.51
CA VAL A 8 -3.43 -1.88 8.04
C VAL A 8 -3.99 -3.20 7.52
N VAL A 9 -3.49 -4.33 8.02
CA VAL A 9 -3.97 -5.67 7.60
C VAL A 9 -5.45 -5.87 7.94
N LEU A 10 -5.87 -5.48 9.14
CA LEU A 10 -7.28 -5.57 9.55
C LEU A 10 -8.17 -4.70 8.65
N LEU A 11 -7.76 -3.45 8.40
CA LEU A 11 -8.48 -2.57 7.48
C LEU A 11 -8.56 -3.15 6.07
N SER A 12 -7.47 -3.71 5.54
CA SER A 12 -7.48 -4.35 4.22
C SER A 12 -8.45 -5.53 4.14
N CYS A 13 -8.64 -6.29 5.22
CA CYS A 13 -9.63 -7.38 5.28
C CYS A 13 -11.07 -6.90 5.44
N LEU A 14 -11.27 -5.75 6.10
CA LEU A 14 -12.57 -5.12 6.36
C LEU A 14 -13.09 -4.31 5.18
N LEU A 15 -12.19 -3.80 4.34
CA LEU A 15 -12.50 -2.98 3.18
C LEU A 15 -12.62 -3.85 1.93
N ARG A 16 -13.42 -3.38 0.97
CA ARG A 16 -13.60 -4.00 -0.35
C ARG A 16 -13.48 -2.93 -1.43
N VAL A 17 -12.88 -3.25 -2.56
CA VAL A 17 -12.86 -2.35 -3.73
C VAL A 17 -14.09 -2.60 -4.60
N ARG A 18 -14.89 -1.55 -4.82
CA ARG A 18 -16.06 -1.56 -5.71
C ARG A 18 -15.61 -1.27 -7.15
N SER A 19 -16.44 -1.63 -8.13
CA SER A 19 -16.23 -1.40 -9.57
C SER A 19 -15.84 0.04 -9.94
N ASP A 20 -16.29 1.03 -9.16
CA ASP A 20 -16.06 2.46 -9.42
C ASP A 20 -14.74 2.97 -8.80
N GLU A 21 -13.82 2.06 -8.48
CA GLU A 21 -12.57 2.31 -7.74
C GLU A 21 -12.77 2.91 -6.34
N ARG A 22 -14.00 2.91 -5.83
CA ARG A 22 -14.33 3.35 -4.47
C ARG A 22 -14.17 2.21 -3.49
N VAL A 23 -13.77 2.56 -2.27
CA VAL A 23 -13.64 1.58 -1.19
C VAL A 23 -14.93 1.60 -0.36
N GLU A 24 -15.45 0.42 -0.03
CA GLU A 24 -16.60 0.26 0.85
C GLU A 24 -16.28 -0.73 1.97
N PHE A 25 -17.03 -0.69 3.06
CA PHE A 25 -16.91 -1.70 4.10
C PHE A 25 -17.52 -3.01 3.62
N ARG A 26 -16.78 -4.10 3.74
CA ARG A 26 -17.23 -5.45 3.39
C ARG A 26 -18.53 -5.84 4.10
N PHE A 27 -18.76 -5.31 5.31
CA PHE A 27 -19.95 -5.59 6.13
C PHE A 27 -21.17 -4.71 5.78
N PHE A 28 -20.97 -3.55 5.15
CA PHE A 28 -22.04 -2.61 4.77
C PHE A 28 -21.99 -2.31 3.28
N PRO A 29 -22.42 -3.26 2.42
CA PRO A 29 -22.45 -3.04 0.98
C PRO A 29 -23.48 -1.95 0.64
N GLY A 30 -23.08 -0.97 -0.18
CA GLY A 30 -23.97 0.13 -0.64
C GLY A 30 -23.70 1.50 -0.03
N HIS A 31 -22.79 1.62 0.94
CA HIS A 31 -22.29 2.90 1.44
C HIS A 31 -20.80 3.05 1.12
N PRO A 32 -20.46 3.54 -0.09
CA PRO A 32 -19.06 3.79 -0.43
C PRO A 32 -18.50 4.88 0.47
N LEU A 33 -17.27 4.68 0.96
CA LEU A 33 -16.59 5.72 1.70
C LEU A 33 -16.41 6.96 0.78
N PRO A 34 -16.47 8.17 1.36
CA PRO A 34 -16.17 9.37 0.62
C PRO A 34 -14.75 9.26 0.04
N GLU A 35 -14.57 9.83 -1.14
CA GLU A 35 -13.27 9.93 -1.80
C GLU A 35 -12.30 10.75 -0.95
N VAL A 36 -11.56 10.06 -0.09
CA VAL A 36 -10.53 10.65 0.79
C VAL A 36 -9.26 11.05 0.04
N CYS A 37 -9.14 10.67 -1.23
CA CYS A 37 -7.98 10.96 -2.07
C CYS A 37 -8.09 12.38 -2.67
N GLY A 38 -7.60 13.39 -1.96
CA GLY A 38 -7.61 14.79 -2.45
C GLY A 38 -6.93 14.94 -3.83
N MET A 39 -5.84 14.20 -4.09
CA MET A 39 -5.16 14.21 -5.38
C MET A 39 -6.08 13.77 -6.54
N ARG A 40 -6.89 12.73 -6.34
CA ARG A 40 -7.84 12.26 -7.37
C ARG A 40 -8.95 13.29 -7.59
N ARG A 41 -9.39 13.96 -6.53
CA ARG A 41 -10.42 14.98 -6.58
C ARG A 41 -9.97 16.27 -7.26
N PHE A 42 -8.74 16.72 -7.00
CA PHE A 42 -8.22 17.99 -7.53
C PHE A 42 -7.48 17.83 -8.87
N PHE A 43 -6.71 16.76 -9.05
CA PHE A 43 -5.84 16.56 -10.20
C PHE A 43 -6.28 15.41 -11.13
N GLY A 44 -7.32 14.66 -10.76
CA GLY A 44 -7.74 13.45 -11.51
C GLY A 44 -6.72 12.31 -11.47
N ALA A 45 -5.59 12.49 -10.79
CA ALA A 45 -4.51 11.52 -10.67
C ALA A 45 -4.61 10.74 -9.36
N GLN A 46 -4.39 9.43 -9.44
CA GLN A 46 -4.32 8.58 -8.25
C GLN A 46 -3.00 8.83 -7.52
N CYS A 47 -2.99 9.06 -6.21
CA CYS A 47 -1.75 9.19 -5.44
C CYS A 47 -1.14 7.81 -5.15
N PRO A 48 0.16 7.71 -4.82
CA PRO A 48 0.81 6.42 -4.61
C PRO A 48 0.19 5.66 -3.43
N GLY A 49 -0.29 6.40 -2.43
CA GLY A 49 -1.02 5.84 -1.30
C GLY A 49 -2.32 5.17 -1.74
N CYS A 50 -3.20 5.87 -2.47
CA CYS A 50 -4.52 5.36 -2.85
C CYS A 50 -4.45 4.08 -3.72
N GLY A 51 -3.45 3.97 -4.61
CA GLY A 51 -3.20 2.75 -5.39
C GLY A 51 -2.60 1.62 -4.54
N LEU A 52 -1.69 1.95 -3.61
CA LEU A 52 -1.14 0.99 -2.66
C LEU A 52 -2.23 0.38 -1.76
N THR A 53 -3.14 1.19 -1.21
CA THR A 53 -4.22 0.69 -0.35
C THR A 53 -5.16 -0.25 -1.11
N ARG A 54 -5.50 0.07 -2.36
CA ARG A 54 -6.32 -0.81 -3.21
C ARG A 54 -5.60 -2.11 -3.54
N SER A 55 -4.31 -2.05 -3.84
CA SER A 55 -3.49 -3.25 -4.05
C SER A 55 -3.50 -4.18 -2.82
N PHE A 56 -3.43 -3.60 -1.61
CA PHE A 56 -3.54 -4.35 -0.35
C PHE A 56 -4.91 -4.98 -0.13
N ILE A 57 -6.00 -4.27 -0.49
CA ILE A 57 -7.36 -4.82 -0.39
C ILE A 57 -7.53 -5.99 -1.36
N TYR A 58 -7.09 -5.85 -2.62
CA TYR A 58 -7.10 -6.97 -3.58
C TYR A 58 -6.27 -8.17 -3.13
N LEU A 59 -5.14 -7.93 -2.47
CA LEU A 59 -4.33 -8.96 -1.82
C LEU A 59 -5.12 -9.67 -0.71
N ALA A 60 -5.82 -8.91 0.14
CA ALA A 60 -6.66 -9.47 1.20
C ALA A 60 -7.88 -10.24 0.66
N GLU A 61 -8.38 -9.87 -0.51
CA GLU A 61 -9.42 -10.61 -1.25
C GLU A 61 -8.87 -11.87 -1.95
N GLY A 62 -7.54 -12.06 -2.00
CA GLY A 62 -6.89 -13.15 -2.73
C GLY A 62 -6.80 -12.91 -4.24
N ASN A 63 -7.11 -11.71 -4.73
CA ASN A 63 -7.02 -11.34 -6.13
C ASN A 63 -5.66 -10.72 -6.48
N TRP A 64 -4.64 -11.58 -6.57
CA TRP A 64 -3.26 -11.21 -6.88
C TRP A 64 -3.13 -10.46 -8.22
N ARG A 65 -3.92 -10.84 -9.22
CA ARG A 65 -3.90 -10.22 -10.55
C ARG A 65 -4.38 -8.77 -10.49
N ALA A 66 -5.48 -8.51 -9.80
CA ALA A 66 -5.99 -7.15 -9.62
C ALA A 66 -5.02 -6.31 -8.76
N SER A 67 -4.41 -6.89 -7.73
CA SER A 67 -3.40 -6.20 -6.91
C SER A 67 -2.17 -5.75 -7.71
N LEU A 68 -1.63 -6.62 -8.58
CA LEU A 68 -0.51 -6.33 -9.47
C LEU A 68 -0.85 -5.33 -10.58
N ALA A 69 -2.08 -5.37 -11.09
CA ALA A 69 -2.58 -4.41 -12.07
C ALA A 69 -2.69 -3.01 -11.45
N GLU A 70 -3.14 -2.93 -10.20
CA GLU A 70 -3.28 -1.67 -9.46
C GLU A 70 -1.91 -1.07 -9.11
N HIS A 71 -1.03 -1.86 -8.47
CA HIS A 71 0.30 -1.38 -8.07
C HIS A 71 1.31 -2.53 -7.99
N ARG A 72 2.29 -2.54 -8.90
CA ARG A 72 3.35 -3.58 -8.94
C ARG A 72 4.13 -3.69 -7.63
N LEU A 73 4.43 -2.54 -7.01
CA LEU A 73 5.10 -2.50 -5.70
C LEU A 73 4.20 -2.86 -4.51
N GLY A 74 2.89 -2.98 -4.70
CA GLY A 74 1.95 -3.30 -3.60
C GLY A 74 2.19 -4.67 -2.99
N TRP A 75 2.48 -5.66 -3.84
CA TRP A 75 2.95 -6.99 -3.41
C TRP A 75 4.23 -6.91 -2.55
N LEU A 76 5.18 -6.06 -2.94
CA LEU A 76 6.48 -5.96 -2.26
C LEU A 76 6.31 -5.33 -0.88
N PHE A 77 5.48 -4.30 -0.79
CA PHE A 77 5.09 -3.69 0.48
C PHE A 77 4.31 -4.67 1.36
N ALA A 78 3.37 -5.43 0.81
CA ALA A 78 2.61 -6.42 1.56
C ALA A 78 3.53 -7.51 2.12
N LEU A 79 4.49 -7.98 1.33
CA LEU A 79 5.51 -8.92 1.80
C LEU A 79 6.37 -8.32 2.91
N ALA A 80 6.81 -7.06 2.77
CA ALA A 80 7.57 -6.36 3.80
C ALA A 80 6.77 -6.24 5.12
N VAL A 81 5.47 -5.91 5.04
CA VAL A 81 4.57 -5.87 6.19
C VAL A 81 4.42 -7.27 6.82
N LEU A 82 4.22 -8.31 6.00
CA LEU A 82 4.13 -9.69 6.49
C LEU A 82 5.41 -10.15 7.17
N LEU A 83 6.58 -9.81 6.63
CA LEU A 83 7.89 -10.16 7.20
C LEU A 83 8.18 -9.45 8.54
N GLN A 84 7.55 -8.29 8.79
CA GLN A 84 7.67 -7.61 10.09
C GLN A 84 7.05 -8.41 11.24
N PHE A 85 6.00 -9.19 10.99
CA PHE A 85 5.34 -10.01 12.02
C PHE A 85 6.28 -11.07 12.62
N PRO A 86 6.87 -12.00 11.86
CA PRO A 86 7.77 -13.01 12.41
C PRO A 86 9.05 -12.39 12.97
N TYR A 87 9.59 -11.33 12.35
CA TYR A 87 10.77 -10.64 12.86
C TYR A 87 10.53 -10.06 14.26
N ARG A 88 9.42 -9.34 14.45
CA ARG A 88 9.04 -8.76 15.74
C ARG A 88 8.63 -9.81 16.76
N LEU A 89 7.94 -10.87 16.32
CA LEU A 89 7.55 -11.98 17.20
C LEU A 89 8.78 -12.74 17.71
N ALA A 90 9.80 -12.92 16.87
CA ALA A 90 11.09 -13.47 17.25
C ALA A 90 11.85 -12.54 18.22
N ALA A 91 11.85 -11.23 17.97
CA ALA A 91 12.45 -10.23 18.86
C ALA A 91 11.75 -10.17 20.24
N LEU A 92 10.44 -10.41 20.32
CA LEU A 92 9.70 -10.54 21.58
C LEU A 92 10.07 -11.81 22.35
N ARG A 93 10.44 -12.90 21.66
CA ARG A 93 10.89 -14.14 22.30
C ARG A 93 12.35 -14.10 22.73
N TRP A 94 13.18 -13.30 22.07
CA TRP A 94 14.62 -13.17 22.34
C TRP A 94 14.95 -11.71 22.70
N THR A 95 14.65 -11.33 23.94
CA THR A 95 14.81 -9.98 24.51
C THR A 95 16.22 -9.40 24.40
N ASP A 96 17.26 -10.24 24.25
CA ASP A 96 18.66 -9.83 24.31
C ASP A 96 19.36 -9.58 22.96
N ARG A 97 18.68 -9.73 21.81
CA ARG A 97 19.32 -9.49 20.51
C ARG A 97 18.48 -8.62 19.60
N GLU A 98 19.01 -7.44 19.27
CA GLU A 98 18.70 -6.77 18.01
C GLU A 98 19.16 -7.68 16.87
N LEU A 99 18.31 -8.64 16.47
CA LEU A 99 18.60 -9.68 15.47
C LEU A 99 19.14 -9.13 14.14
N LEU A 100 18.74 -7.91 13.78
CA LEU A 100 19.28 -7.08 12.71
C LEU A 100 19.44 -5.67 13.30
N GLY A 101 20.65 -5.12 13.33
CA GLY A 101 20.89 -3.76 13.83
C GLY A 101 19.98 -2.73 13.18
N ARG A 102 19.60 -1.68 13.93
CA ARG A 102 18.54 -0.70 13.58
C ARG A 102 18.66 -0.05 12.19
N CYS A 103 19.87 0.04 11.64
CA CYS A 103 20.14 0.73 10.38
C CYS A 103 19.52 0.03 9.14
N LEU A 104 19.54 -1.31 9.10
CA LEU A 104 19.06 -2.07 7.94
C LEU A 104 17.53 -1.97 7.73
N PRO A 105 16.67 -2.14 8.75
CA PRO A 105 15.23 -1.97 8.58
C PRO A 105 14.81 -0.53 8.28
N ASP A 106 15.51 0.47 8.83
CA ASP A 106 15.24 1.88 8.54
C ASP A 106 15.61 2.23 7.09
N LEU A 107 16.81 1.84 6.63
CA LEU A 107 17.24 2.04 5.24
C LEU A 107 16.31 1.34 4.24
N PHE A 108 15.89 0.11 4.55
CA PHE A 108 14.95 -0.64 3.71
C PHE A 108 13.59 0.05 3.64
N GLY A 109 13.08 0.56 4.77
CA GLY A 109 11.83 1.32 4.82
C GLY A 109 11.88 2.61 4.00
N TYR A 110 12.94 3.41 4.16
CA TYR A 110 13.12 4.64 3.39
C TYR A 110 13.31 4.35 1.89
N GLY A 111 14.04 3.29 1.54
CA GLY A 111 14.23 2.86 0.15
C GLY A 111 12.91 2.48 -0.51
N LEU A 112 12.06 1.70 0.16
CA LEU A 112 10.72 1.33 -0.33
C LEU A 112 9.82 2.56 -0.51
N LEU A 113 9.85 3.50 0.44
CA LEU A 113 9.09 4.74 0.34
C LEU A 113 9.57 5.61 -0.84
N ALA A 114 10.88 5.73 -1.03
CA ALA A 114 11.48 6.45 -2.15
C ALA A 114 11.13 5.81 -3.50
N LEU A 115 11.19 4.48 -3.60
CA LEU A 115 10.78 3.72 -4.79
C LEU A 115 9.30 3.92 -5.12
N LEU A 116 8.44 3.93 -4.10
CA LEU A 116 7.01 4.15 -4.25
C LEU A 116 6.69 5.56 -4.74
N PHE A 117 7.38 6.58 -4.21
CA PHE A 117 7.27 7.93 -4.71
C PHE A 117 7.83 8.05 -6.14
N ALA A 118 8.97 7.45 -6.44
CA ALA A 118 9.59 7.49 -7.76
C ALA A 118 8.73 6.83 -8.84
N ASP A 119 8.17 5.64 -8.59
CA ASP A 119 7.26 4.95 -9.53
C ASP A 119 6.02 5.81 -9.83
N TRP A 120 5.48 6.46 -8.79
CA TRP A 120 4.34 7.35 -8.95
C TRP A 120 4.66 8.62 -9.73
N VAL A 121 5.80 9.25 -9.45
CA VAL A 121 6.27 10.42 -10.20
C VAL A 121 6.43 10.05 -11.69
N LEU A 122 7.06 8.90 -11.99
CA LEU A 122 7.24 8.44 -13.36
C LEU A 122 5.91 8.14 -14.06
N ARG A 123 4.96 7.48 -13.38
CA ARG A 123 3.63 7.18 -13.93
C ARG A 123 2.73 8.40 -14.08
N THR A 124 2.87 9.40 -13.22
CA THR A 124 2.04 10.61 -13.24
C THR A 124 2.58 11.65 -14.21
N ILE A 125 3.92 11.81 -14.27
CA ILE A 125 4.59 12.77 -15.15
C ILE A 125 4.78 12.21 -16.57
N GLY A 126 4.96 10.89 -16.72
CA GLY A 126 5.12 10.23 -18.02
C GLY A 126 4.06 10.62 -19.07
N PRO A 127 2.74 10.55 -18.77
CA PRO A 127 1.71 10.99 -19.70
C PRO A 127 1.59 12.52 -19.82
N ALA A 128 2.07 13.30 -18.83
CA ALA A 128 2.09 14.77 -18.91
C ALA A 128 3.15 15.27 -19.92
N ILE A 129 4.32 14.62 -19.98
CA ILE A 129 5.37 14.92 -20.97
C ILE A 129 4.94 14.50 -22.38
N MET A 130 4.23 13.38 -22.52
CA MET A 130 3.81 12.85 -23.83
C MET A 130 2.67 13.66 -24.47
N ARG A 131 1.86 14.37 -23.66
CA ARG A 131 0.82 15.31 -24.15
C ARG A 131 1.34 16.67 -24.59
N THR A 132 2.57 17.05 -24.22
CA THR A 132 3.19 18.31 -24.68
C THR A 132 3.97 18.17 -25.99
N VAL A 133 4.16 16.93 -26.48
CA VAL A 133 4.95 16.61 -27.68
C VAL A 133 4.07 16.21 -28.87
N ASN A 134 2.75 16.11 -28.69
CA ASN A 134 1.77 15.79 -29.74
C ASN A 134 0.66 16.85 -29.76
#